data_AF-A0A6V7U8V3-F1
#
_entry.id   AF-A0A6V7U8V3-F1
#
_cell.length_a   1.000
_cell.length_b   1.000
_cell.length_c   1.000
_cell.angle_alpha   90.00
_cell.angle_beta   90.00
_cell.angle_gamma   90.00
#
_symmetry.space_group_name_H-M   'P 1'
#
loop_
_entity.id
_entity.type
_entity.pdbx_description
1 polymer ?
#
loop_
_entity_poly.entity_id
_entity_poly.type
_entity_poly.pdbx_seq_one_letter_code
_entity_poly.pdbx_strand_id
1 'polypeptide(L)'
;MENQREIQPDVSIECGEFNNRTTTTSTFLTRIASFLGLKPKAKLPIKRVLINFALIFIFGALIEAFLHILGPFTRGFFCDDNSIRLPYKTGTIPLWMLILYCLLVTNLTFIIGEYWRLVDHRTASEHLVIYEHGESFRVRLLIRLVFFQGFFCVAILATLIFTSLAKFSVGRLRPHFLAICDPLINGKEKEAHFCSLPENQHFYVENYTCGNTSNSSLIFEGRLSFFSGHSSLSMCAAVFTALYLHCRLKPLINYVVVIPLLQICVLSTAMFIAYTRIRDNLHHWSDIFVGMATGSSVATFVGLTIVGFKLNTHTFEESISLKEGRRNVPSG
;
A
#
# COMPACT_ATOMS: atom_id res chain seq x y z
N MET A 1 15.57 -76.26 -3.99
CA MET A 1 14.30 -75.59 -3.64
C MET A 1 14.63 -74.21 -3.11
N GLU A 2 13.83 -73.25 -3.53
CA GLU A 2 14.10 -71.81 -3.64
C GLU A 2 14.58 -71.09 -2.38
N ASN A 3 15.41 -70.08 -2.65
CA ASN A 3 15.94 -69.08 -1.75
C ASN A 3 15.08 -67.81 -1.92
N GLN A 4 14.40 -67.33 -0.88
CA GLN A 4 13.82 -65.98 -0.87
C GLN A 4 14.21 -65.25 0.41
N ARG A 5 15.14 -64.30 0.23
CA ARG A 5 15.38 -63.16 1.10
C ARG A 5 14.23 -62.18 0.90
N GLU A 6 13.51 -61.85 1.97
CA GLU A 6 12.57 -60.75 1.96
C GLU A 6 13.28 -59.47 2.44
N ILE A 7 13.17 -58.45 1.61
CA ILE A 7 13.92 -57.21 1.59
C ILE A 7 13.16 -56.18 2.44
N GLN A 8 13.82 -55.63 3.48
CA GLN A 8 13.39 -54.36 4.06
C GLN A 8 13.59 -53.24 3.03
N PRO A 9 12.58 -52.40 2.74
CA PRO A 9 12.86 -51.11 2.13
C PRO A 9 13.20 -50.12 3.26
N ASP A 10 14.50 -49.85 3.36
CA ASP A 10 15.08 -48.68 3.99
C ASP A 10 14.51 -47.44 3.29
N VAL A 11 13.62 -46.68 3.94
CA VAL A 11 13.16 -45.38 3.44
C VAL A 11 13.96 -44.30 4.14
N SER A 12 15.24 -44.25 3.80
CA SER A 12 16.04 -43.04 3.86
C SER A 12 15.46 -42.04 2.87
N ILE A 13 14.74 -41.02 3.36
CA ILE A 13 14.47 -39.83 2.54
C ILE A 13 15.79 -39.07 2.46
N GLU A 14 16.57 -39.38 1.42
CA GLU A 14 17.68 -38.57 0.95
C GLU A 14 17.19 -37.13 0.75
N CYS A 15 17.73 -36.20 1.56
CA CYS A 15 17.72 -34.79 1.21
C CYS A 15 18.52 -34.65 -0.09
N GLY A 16 17.80 -34.55 -1.21
CA GLY A 16 18.33 -34.55 -2.55
C GLY A 16 19.56 -33.67 -2.71
N GLU A 17 20.65 -34.32 -3.12
CA GLU A 17 21.71 -33.67 -3.89
C GLU A 17 21.08 -33.00 -5.10
N PHE A 18 21.33 -31.70 -5.23
CA PHE A 18 20.81 -30.87 -6.31
C PHE A 18 21.54 -31.24 -7.61
N ASN A 19 20.98 -32.21 -8.32
CA ASN A 19 21.50 -32.70 -9.58
C ASN A 19 21.45 -31.59 -10.64
N ASN A 20 22.60 -31.32 -11.25
CA ASN A 20 22.94 -30.07 -11.93
C ASN A 20 22.40 -29.99 -13.38
N ARG A 21 21.17 -30.45 -13.63
CA ARG A 21 20.57 -30.43 -14.98
C ARG A 21 19.11 -30.00 -14.93
N THR A 22 18.85 -28.94 -15.71
CA THR A 22 17.53 -28.45 -16.13
C THR A 22 16.59 -27.88 -15.06
N THR A 23 16.85 -26.63 -14.63
CA THR A 23 15.78 -25.71 -14.20
C THR A 23 15.92 -24.36 -14.90
N THR A 24 15.16 -24.20 -15.97
CA THR A 24 14.81 -22.92 -16.64
C THR A 24 13.88 -22.06 -15.78
N THR A 25 14.10 -22.00 -14.47
CA THR A 25 13.51 -21.00 -13.58
C THR A 25 14.61 -20.03 -13.19
N SER A 26 14.89 -19.09 -14.10
CA SER A 26 15.59 -17.85 -13.74
C SER A 26 14.88 -17.28 -12.51
N THR A 27 15.53 -17.37 -11.34
CA THR A 27 14.96 -16.86 -10.10
C THR A 27 14.59 -15.40 -10.35
N PHE A 28 13.42 -14.99 -9.87
CA PHE A 28 12.88 -13.65 -10.03
C PHE A 28 13.92 -12.53 -9.74
N LEU A 29 14.80 -12.76 -8.78
CA LEU A 29 15.93 -11.91 -8.43
C LEU A 29 17.00 -11.79 -9.56
N THR A 30 17.20 -12.84 -10.36
CA THR A 30 18.09 -12.83 -11.53
C THR A 30 17.54 -11.95 -12.65
N ARG A 31 16.21 -11.94 -12.86
CA ARG A 31 15.55 -11.05 -13.82
C ARG A 31 15.64 -9.58 -13.38
N ILE A 32 15.54 -9.31 -12.08
CA ILE A 32 15.68 -7.95 -11.53
C ILE A 32 17.15 -7.50 -11.50
N ALA A 33 18.08 -8.40 -11.17
CA ALA A 33 19.51 -8.12 -11.27
C ALA A 33 19.88 -7.76 -12.71
N SER A 34 19.31 -8.45 -13.70
CA SER A 34 19.41 -8.08 -15.11
C SER A 34 18.76 -6.72 -15.42
N PHE A 35 17.55 -6.45 -14.93
CA PHE A 35 16.86 -5.16 -15.10
C PHE A 35 17.66 -3.97 -14.53
N LEU A 36 18.32 -4.16 -13.39
CA LEU A 36 19.20 -3.16 -12.76
C LEU A 36 20.64 -3.17 -13.32
N GLY A 37 20.95 -4.06 -14.27
CA GLY A 37 22.27 -4.21 -14.87
C GLY A 37 23.36 -4.62 -13.87
N LEU A 38 23.01 -5.42 -12.86
CA LEU A 38 23.86 -5.89 -11.78
C LEU A 38 24.55 -7.20 -12.18
N LYS A 39 25.87 -7.17 -12.34
CA LYS A 39 26.69 -8.38 -12.51
C LYS A 39 27.02 -8.99 -11.14
N PRO A 40 27.06 -10.33 -11.00
CA PRO A 40 27.57 -10.99 -9.79
C PRO A 40 28.97 -10.47 -9.45
N LYS A 41 29.27 -10.21 -8.17
CA LYS A 41 30.54 -9.62 -7.68
C LYS A 41 30.87 -8.18 -8.10
N ALA A 42 29.94 -7.39 -8.65
CA ALA A 42 30.16 -5.95 -8.84
C ALA A 42 30.15 -5.19 -7.49
N LYS A 43 30.59 -3.93 -7.44
CA LYS A 43 30.26 -3.03 -6.32
C LYS A 43 28.78 -2.64 -6.43
N LEU A 44 28.07 -2.51 -5.31
CA LEU A 44 26.70 -1.99 -5.31
C LEU A 44 26.72 -0.62 -6.01
N PRO A 45 25.98 -0.42 -7.12
CA PRO A 45 26.04 0.82 -7.86
C PRO A 45 25.19 1.86 -7.14
N ILE A 46 25.71 2.40 -6.02
CA ILE A 46 25.03 3.41 -5.18
C ILE A 46 24.50 4.55 -6.05
N LYS A 47 25.28 4.99 -7.04
CA LYS A 47 24.85 6.00 -8.03
C LYS A 47 23.55 5.61 -8.75
N ARG A 48 23.41 4.36 -9.24
CA ARG A 48 22.19 3.90 -9.91
C ARG A 48 20.99 3.83 -8.97
N VAL A 49 21.21 3.39 -7.73
CA VAL A 49 20.17 3.35 -6.70
C VAL A 49 19.66 4.76 -6.41
N LEU A 50 20.57 5.71 -6.15
CA LEU A 50 20.21 7.11 -5.90
C LEU A 50 19.48 7.73 -7.10
N ILE A 51 19.93 7.46 -8.32
CA ILE A 51 19.25 7.89 -9.56
C ILE A 51 17.82 7.34 -9.61
N ASN A 52 17.60 6.05 -9.31
CA ASN A 52 16.24 5.49 -9.31
C ASN A 52 15.31 6.18 -8.30
N PHE A 53 15.76 6.40 -7.06
CA PHE A 53 14.97 7.15 -6.09
C PHE A 53 14.68 8.57 -6.55
N ALA A 54 15.70 9.28 -7.07
CA ALA A 54 15.52 10.62 -7.60
C ALA A 54 14.50 10.66 -8.73
N LEU A 55 14.56 9.72 -9.68
CA LEU A 55 13.60 9.61 -10.78
C LEU A 55 12.17 9.39 -10.28
N ILE A 56 11.97 8.51 -9.29
CA ILE A 56 10.67 8.27 -8.64
C ILE A 56 10.11 9.57 -8.07
N PHE A 57 10.89 10.28 -7.25
CA PHE A 57 10.43 11.52 -6.62
C PHE A 57 10.20 12.66 -7.61
N ILE A 58 11.10 12.84 -8.58
CA ILE A 58 10.97 13.85 -9.64
C ILE A 58 9.70 13.58 -10.46
N PHE A 59 9.47 12.33 -10.86
CA PHE A 59 8.28 11.96 -11.62
C PHE A 59 6.99 12.29 -10.87
N GLY A 60 6.91 11.95 -9.58
CA GLY A 60 5.78 12.34 -8.73
C GLY A 60 5.59 13.83 -8.61
N ALA A 61 6.66 14.56 -8.31
CA ALA A 61 6.62 16.01 -8.12
C ALA A 61 6.17 16.74 -9.40
N LEU A 62 6.63 16.29 -10.57
CA LEU A 62 6.23 16.86 -11.86
C LEU A 62 4.74 16.64 -12.13
N ILE A 63 4.20 15.46 -11.86
CA ILE A 63 2.76 15.19 -12.01
C ILE A 63 1.95 16.04 -11.06
N GLU A 64 2.32 16.10 -9.77
CA GLU A 64 1.62 16.92 -8.78
C GLU A 64 1.65 18.41 -9.15
N ALA A 65 2.81 18.94 -9.54
CA ALA A 65 2.94 20.32 -9.96
C ALA A 65 2.07 20.61 -11.19
N PHE A 66 2.07 19.72 -12.18
CA PHE A 66 1.23 19.84 -13.37
C PHE A 66 -0.26 19.87 -13.03
N LEU A 67 -0.73 18.98 -12.14
CA LEU A 67 -2.13 18.96 -11.71
C LEU A 67 -2.51 20.23 -10.93
N HIS A 68 -1.64 20.73 -10.06
CA HIS A 68 -1.90 21.99 -9.34
C HIS A 68 -1.95 23.21 -10.26
N ILE A 69 -1.15 23.24 -11.34
CA ILE A 69 -1.21 24.29 -12.36
C ILE A 69 -2.55 24.25 -13.11
N LEU A 70 -3.05 23.06 -13.44
CA LEU A 70 -4.35 22.90 -14.09
C LEU A 70 -5.53 23.29 -13.17
N GLY A 71 -5.40 23.03 -11.87
CA GLY A 71 -6.47 23.23 -10.88
C GLY A 71 -7.56 22.15 -10.96
N PRO A 72 -8.38 22.01 -9.90
CA PRO A 72 -9.45 21.02 -9.87
C PRO A 72 -10.58 21.39 -10.83
N PHE A 73 -11.22 20.38 -11.41
CA PHE A 73 -12.47 20.55 -12.14
C PHE A 73 -13.53 21.28 -11.27
N THR A 74 -14.10 22.35 -11.81
CA THR A 74 -15.16 23.11 -11.13
C THR A 74 -16.53 22.60 -11.57
N ARG A 75 -17.22 21.90 -10.66
CA ARG A 75 -18.60 21.46 -10.86
C ARG A 75 -19.59 22.31 -10.08
N GLY A 76 -20.84 22.25 -10.53
CA GLY A 76 -22.01 22.73 -9.81
C GLY A 76 -22.48 21.76 -8.71
N PHE A 77 -23.58 22.14 -8.07
CA PHE A 77 -24.26 21.36 -7.04
C PHE A 77 -25.78 21.60 -7.11
N PHE A 78 -26.55 20.66 -6.56
CA PHE A 78 -28.00 20.84 -6.45
C PHE A 78 -28.36 21.57 -5.16
N CYS A 79 -29.40 22.39 -5.20
CA CYS A 79 -29.92 23.10 -4.03
C CYS A 79 -30.38 22.15 -2.90
N ASP A 80 -30.84 20.94 -3.20
CA ASP A 80 -31.24 19.92 -2.21
C ASP A 80 -30.09 19.01 -1.76
N ASP A 81 -28.84 19.28 -2.17
CA ASP A 81 -27.68 18.48 -1.78
C ASP A 81 -27.28 18.72 -0.32
N ASN A 82 -27.85 17.91 0.57
CA ASN A 82 -27.52 17.92 1.99
C ASN A 82 -26.13 17.35 2.30
N SER A 83 -25.48 16.64 1.36
CA SER A 83 -24.21 15.99 1.64
C SER A 83 -23.05 16.97 1.74
N ILE A 84 -23.21 18.19 1.20
CA ILE A 84 -22.20 19.27 1.16
C ILE A 84 -22.47 20.43 2.14
N ARG A 85 -23.47 20.26 3.02
CA ARG A 85 -23.95 21.27 4.00
C ARG A 85 -23.39 21.10 5.42
N LEU A 86 -22.47 20.16 5.65
CA LEU A 86 -21.93 19.89 6.98
C LEU A 86 -20.99 21.00 7.46
N PRO A 87 -20.83 21.20 8.78
CA PRO A 87 -19.88 22.18 9.30
C PRO A 87 -18.44 21.74 9.04
N TYR A 88 -17.56 22.73 8.79
CA TYR A 88 -16.12 22.51 8.71
C TYR A 88 -15.57 22.08 10.07
N LYS A 89 -14.71 21.05 10.06
CA LYS A 89 -13.97 20.58 11.23
C LYS A 89 -12.51 20.42 10.85
N THR A 90 -11.63 20.73 11.79
CA THR A 90 -10.19 20.43 11.64
C THR A 90 -9.97 18.92 11.63
N GLY A 91 -9.12 18.44 10.73
CA GLY A 91 -8.82 17.01 10.62
C GLY A 91 -8.10 16.49 11.86
N THR A 92 -8.62 15.42 12.46
CA THR A 92 -8.02 14.76 13.62
C THR A 92 -6.63 14.20 13.30
N ILE A 93 -6.50 13.55 12.14
CA ILE A 93 -5.23 13.05 11.62
C ILE A 93 -4.71 14.04 10.57
N PRO A 94 -3.75 14.93 10.89
CA PRO A 94 -3.07 15.76 9.92
C PRO A 94 -2.12 14.93 9.03
N LEU A 95 -1.71 15.51 7.90
CA LEU A 95 -0.86 14.83 6.90
C LEU A 95 0.45 14.29 7.49
N TRP A 96 1.08 15.00 8.42
CA TRP A 96 2.33 14.55 9.03
C TRP A 96 2.16 13.29 9.88
N MET A 97 1.01 13.10 10.54
CA MET A 97 0.71 11.87 11.29
C MET A 97 0.54 10.69 10.34
N LEU A 98 -0.10 10.91 9.18
CA LEU A 98 -0.22 9.90 8.14
C LEU A 98 1.16 9.50 7.59
N ILE A 99 2.02 10.49 7.28
CA ILE A 99 3.39 10.23 6.80
C ILE A 99 4.18 9.46 7.86
N LEU A 100 4.07 9.87 9.13
CA LEU A 100 4.71 9.18 10.25
C LEU A 100 4.23 7.72 10.35
N TYR A 101 2.92 7.47 10.26
CA TYR A 101 2.37 6.12 10.25
C TYR A 101 2.95 5.27 9.09
N CYS A 102 2.90 5.80 7.87
CA CYS A 102 3.40 5.10 6.68
C CYS A 102 4.89 4.76 6.80
N LEU A 103 5.71 5.68 7.29
CA LEU A 103 7.15 5.47 7.46
C LEU A 103 7.44 4.54 8.64
N LEU A 104 6.83 4.77 9.81
CA LEU A 104 7.14 4.04 11.03
C LEU A 104 6.77 2.56 10.90
N VAL A 105 5.54 2.25 10.47
CA VAL A 105 5.05 0.87 10.37
C VAL A 105 5.88 0.06 9.38
N THR A 106 6.21 0.63 8.22
CA THR A 106 6.96 -0.07 7.17
C THR A 106 8.43 -0.24 7.53
N ASN A 107 9.10 0.83 7.97
CA ASN A 107 10.52 0.77 8.29
C ASN A 107 10.81 -0.13 9.48
N LEU A 108 9.99 -0.07 10.55
CA LEU A 108 10.15 -0.99 11.68
C LEU A 108 9.95 -2.44 11.24
N THR A 109 8.94 -2.70 10.42
CA THR A 109 8.68 -4.05 9.90
C THR A 109 9.83 -4.56 9.04
N PHE A 110 10.39 -3.73 8.16
CA PHE A 110 11.53 -4.13 7.32
C PHE A 110 12.80 -4.32 8.15
N ILE A 111 13.10 -3.42 9.09
CA ILE A 111 14.29 -3.52 9.96
C ILE A 111 14.22 -4.81 10.78
N ILE A 112 13.12 -5.04 11.48
CA ILE A 112 12.93 -6.23 12.31
C ILE A 112 12.93 -7.47 11.41
N GLY A 113 12.16 -7.47 10.32
CA GLY A 113 12.01 -8.64 9.46
C GLY A 113 13.31 -9.07 8.77
N GLU A 114 14.06 -8.12 8.23
CA GLU A 114 15.32 -8.40 7.55
C GLU A 114 16.44 -8.73 8.54
N TYR A 115 16.45 -8.11 9.73
CA TYR A 115 17.39 -8.48 10.79
C TYR A 115 17.17 -9.93 11.22
N TRP A 116 15.93 -10.31 11.55
CA TRP A 116 15.60 -11.68 11.96
C TRP A 116 15.92 -12.70 10.85
N ARG A 117 15.63 -12.38 9.58
CA ARG A 117 16.01 -13.22 8.43
C ARG A 117 17.51 -13.41 8.23
N LEU A 118 18.33 -12.46 8.67
CA LEU A 118 19.79 -12.59 8.56
C LEU A 118 20.40 -13.36 9.73
N VAL A 119 19.76 -13.32 10.90
CA VAL A 119 20.17 -14.08 12.08
C VAL A 119 19.74 -15.55 11.97
N ASP A 120 18.57 -15.82 11.37
CA ASP A 120 18.10 -17.19 11.19
C ASP A 120 18.92 -17.94 10.11
N HIS A 121 19.72 -18.91 10.56
CA HIS A 121 20.59 -19.74 9.72
C HIS A 121 19.83 -20.52 8.65
N ARG A 122 18.53 -20.82 8.85
CA ARG A 122 17.68 -21.50 7.84
C ARG A 122 17.51 -20.67 6.57
N THR A 123 17.63 -19.35 6.69
CA THR A 123 17.42 -18.38 5.59
C THR A 123 18.74 -17.82 5.03
N ALA A 124 19.86 -18.08 5.70
CA ALA A 124 21.17 -17.61 5.31
C ALA A 124 21.63 -18.18 3.95
N SER A 125 21.06 -19.32 3.53
CA SER A 125 21.38 -20.00 2.26
C SER A 125 20.62 -19.48 1.03
N GLU A 126 19.59 -18.63 1.17
CA GLU A 126 18.85 -18.13 0.00
C GLU A 126 19.60 -16.97 -0.68
N HIS A 127 20.43 -17.33 -1.67
CA HIS A 127 20.97 -16.60 -2.84
C HIS A 127 20.62 -15.10 -3.03
N LEU A 128 20.85 -14.25 -2.03
CA LEU A 128 20.98 -12.81 -2.28
C LEU A 128 22.38 -12.56 -2.85
N VAL A 129 22.42 -11.99 -4.05
CA VAL A 129 23.63 -11.62 -4.81
C VAL A 129 24.80 -11.28 -3.89
N ILE A 130 25.81 -12.15 -3.86
CA ILE A 130 27.06 -11.92 -3.16
C ILE A 130 27.80 -10.82 -3.95
N TYR A 131 27.60 -9.57 -3.53
CA TYR A 131 28.43 -8.46 -3.98
C TYR A 131 29.86 -8.65 -3.43
N GLU A 132 30.86 -8.04 -4.06
CA GLU A 132 32.28 -8.17 -3.66
C GLU A 132 32.58 -7.74 -2.22
N HIS A 133 31.67 -7.02 -1.56
CA HIS A 133 31.74 -6.64 -0.13
C HIS A 133 30.76 -7.44 0.76
N GLY A 134 30.22 -8.54 0.22
CA GLY A 134 29.06 -9.28 0.72
C GLY A 134 29.26 -10.16 1.95
N GLU A 135 30.42 -10.09 2.61
CA GLU A 135 30.69 -10.83 3.85
C GLU A 135 30.06 -10.16 5.08
N SER A 136 29.98 -8.82 5.10
CA SER A 136 29.51 -8.08 6.29
C SER A 136 27.98 -8.11 6.43
N PHE A 137 27.51 -8.57 7.60
CA PHE A 137 26.11 -8.55 8.02
C PHE A 137 25.42 -7.20 7.73
N ARG A 138 26.11 -6.07 8.01
CA ARG A 138 25.57 -4.72 7.86
C ARG A 138 25.27 -4.37 6.40
N VAL A 139 26.14 -4.76 5.48
CA VAL A 139 25.98 -4.49 4.05
C VAL A 139 24.80 -5.29 3.49
N ARG A 140 24.66 -6.56 3.89
CA ARG A 140 23.53 -7.41 3.49
C ARG A 140 22.19 -6.86 3.99
N LEU A 141 22.15 -6.40 5.24
CA LEU A 141 20.95 -5.77 5.81
C LEU A 141 20.58 -4.50 5.05
N LEU A 142 21.54 -3.60 4.83
CA LEU A 142 21.30 -2.33 4.13
C LEU A 142 20.75 -2.55 2.72
N ILE A 143 21.32 -3.49 1.95
CA ILE A 143 20.85 -3.79 0.58
C ILE A 143 19.39 -4.27 0.60
N ARG A 144 19.03 -5.16 1.53
CA ARG A 144 17.65 -5.65 1.67
C ARG A 144 16.68 -4.54 2.06
N LEU A 145 17.07 -3.68 3.00
CA LEU A 145 16.25 -2.53 3.42
C LEU A 145 16.02 -1.55 2.26
N VAL A 146 17.08 -1.17 1.55
CA VAL A 146 16.99 -0.26 0.39
C VAL A 146 16.13 -0.86 -0.72
N PHE A 147 16.22 -2.18 -0.94
CA PHE A 147 15.40 -2.88 -1.92
C PHE A 147 13.90 -2.78 -1.60
N PHE A 148 13.48 -3.18 -0.39
CA PHE A 148 12.07 -3.11 0.00
C PHE A 148 11.56 -1.68 0.10
N GLN A 149 12.40 -0.76 0.58
CA GLN A 149 12.07 0.65 0.62
C GLN A 149 11.84 1.22 -0.79
N GLY A 150 12.64 0.81 -1.79
CA GLY A 150 12.46 1.22 -3.18
C GLY A 150 11.08 0.84 -3.72
N PHE A 151 10.66 -0.42 -3.57
CA PHE A 151 9.34 -0.86 -4.03
C PHE A 151 8.19 -0.27 -3.22
N PHE A 152 8.38 -0.07 -1.92
CA PHE A 152 7.39 0.61 -1.11
C PHE A 152 7.20 2.06 -1.58
N CYS A 153 8.28 2.79 -1.90
CA CYS A 153 8.20 4.11 -2.51
C CYS A 153 7.45 4.09 -3.85
N VAL A 154 7.66 3.08 -4.70
CA VAL A 154 6.89 2.91 -5.94
C VAL A 154 5.40 2.73 -5.66
N ALA A 155 5.03 1.90 -4.68
CA ALA A 155 3.62 1.70 -4.30
C ALA A 155 2.95 2.97 -3.79
N ILE A 156 3.64 3.72 -2.91
CA ILE A 156 3.15 5.00 -2.39
C ILE A 156 3.03 6.03 -3.53
N LEU A 157 4.04 6.14 -4.39
CA LEU A 157 4.02 7.06 -5.51
C LEU A 157 2.86 6.77 -6.48
N ALA A 158 2.69 5.51 -6.87
CA ALA A 158 1.59 5.10 -7.72
C ALA A 158 0.24 5.45 -7.07
N THR A 159 0.09 5.19 -5.77
CA THR A 159 -1.13 5.54 -5.02
C THR A 159 -1.38 7.05 -4.98
N LEU A 160 -0.33 7.87 -4.80
CA LEU A 160 -0.42 9.33 -4.86
C LEU A 160 -0.91 9.78 -6.25
N ILE A 161 -0.27 9.30 -7.32
CA ILE A 161 -0.63 9.67 -8.70
C ILE A 161 -2.09 9.34 -9.00
N PHE A 162 -2.54 8.12 -8.69
CA PHE A 162 -3.95 7.74 -8.89
C PHE A 162 -4.91 8.61 -8.07
N THR A 163 -4.56 8.90 -6.82
CA THR A 163 -5.38 9.74 -5.94
C THR A 163 -5.49 11.16 -6.50
N SER A 164 -4.36 11.77 -6.86
CA SER A 164 -4.32 13.16 -7.32
C SER A 164 -4.99 13.29 -8.68
N LEU A 165 -4.75 12.37 -9.61
CA LEU A 165 -5.46 12.37 -10.89
C LEU A 165 -6.98 12.34 -10.67
N ALA A 166 -7.48 11.45 -9.81
CA ALA A 166 -8.92 11.39 -9.51
C ALA A 166 -9.44 12.70 -8.88
N LYS A 167 -8.70 13.28 -7.93
CA LYS A 167 -9.09 14.53 -7.26
C LYS A 167 -9.24 15.69 -8.21
N PHE A 168 -8.23 15.90 -9.05
CA PHE A 168 -8.20 17.02 -9.99
C PHE A 168 -9.17 16.81 -11.17
N SER A 169 -9.36 15.57 -11.62
CA SER A 169 -10.29 15.26 -12.72
C SER A 169 -11.76 15.28 -12.31
N VAL A 170 -12.12 14.79 -11.10
CA VAL A 170 -13.53 14.66 -10.69
C VAL A 170 -14.06 15.94 -10.05
N GLY A 171 -13.23 16.67 -9.30
CA GLY A 171 -13.65 17.94 -8.70
C GLY A 171 -14.80 17.83 -7.70
N ARG A 172 -14.98 16.64 -7.07
CA ARG A 172 -16.09 16.40 -6.13
C ARG A 172 -15.95 17.33 -4.92
N LEU A 173 -17.04 18.05 -4.62
CA LEU A 173 -17.14 18.92 -3.46
C LEU A 173 -17.11 18.10 -2.17
N ARG A 174 -16.44 18.62 -1.13
CA ARG A 174 -16.38 18.00 0.20
C ARG A 174 -17.68 18.21 1.00
N PRO A 175 -17.93 17.41 2.05
CA PRO A 175 -19.14 17.55 2.83
C PRO A 175 -19.35 18.92 3.51
N HIS A 176 -18.28 19.69 3.68
CA HIS A 176 -18.32 21.02 4.30
C HIS A 176 -18.16 22.18 3.30
N PHE A 177 -18.30 21.92 2.00
CA PHE A 177 -17.99 22.90 0.96
C PHE A 177 -18.82 24.19 1.06
N LEU A 178 -20.12 24.09 1.34
CA LEU A 178 -20.98 25.28 1.42
C LEU A 178 -20.63 26.17 2.62
N ALA A 179 -20.25 25.56 3.74
CA ALA A 179 -19.84 26.28 4.94
C ALA A 179 -18.55 27.11 4.74
N ILE A 180 -17.64 26.66 3.87
CA ILE A 180 -16.37 27.37 3.61
C ILE A 180 -16.47 28.36 2.44
N CYS A 181 -17.28 28.06 1.42
CA CYS A 181 -17.40 28.87 0.21
C CYS A 181 -18.37 30.05 0.39
N ASP A 182 -19.46 29.86 1.16
CA ASP A 182 -20.61 30.80 1.23
C ASP A 182 -21.01 31.31 -0.17
N PRO A 183 -21.55 30.43 -1.04
CA PRO A 183 -21.69 30.74 -2.45
C PRO A 183 -22.73 31.83 -2.75
N LEU A 184 -22.36 32.72 -3.67
CA LEU A 184 -23.19 33.75 -4.29
C LEU A 184 -23.61 33.28 -5.69
N ILE A 185 -24.90 33.00 -5.85
CA ILE A 185 -25.52 32.59 -7.11
C ILE A 185 -25.55 33.79 -8.05
N ASN A 186 -25.00 33.61 -9.26
CA ASN A 186 -24.84 34.68 -10.25
C ASN A 186 -24.14 35.95 -9.70
N GLY A 187 -23.33 35.80 -8.64
CA GLY A 187 -22.60 36.88 -7.97
C GLY A 187 -23.48 37.90 -7.22
N LYS A 188 -24.77 37.61 -6.99
CA LYS A 188 -25.72 38.58 -6.41
C LYS A 188 -26.43 38.06 -5.18
N GLU A 189 -26.87 36.80 -5.20
CA GLU A 189 -27.78 36.26 -4.19
C GLU A 189 -27.10 35.15 -3.39
N LYS A 190 -27.31 35.10 -2.08
CA LYS A 190 -26.79 34.00 -1.26
C LYS A 190 -27.52 32.70 -1.58
N GLU A 191 -26.76 31.62 -1.73
CA GLU A 191 -27.29 30.27 -1.92
C GLU A 191 -28.38 29.92 -0.90
N ALA A 192 -28.16 30.23 0.38
CA ALA A 192 -29.13 29.95 1.44
C ALA A 192 -30.51 30.59 1.23
N HIS A 193 -30.58 31.75 0.55
CA HIS A 193 -31.85 32.38 0.19
C HIS A 193 -32.40 31.78 -1.11
N PHE A 194 -31.58 31.73 -2.17
CA PHE A 194 -31.98 31.25 -3.49
C PHE A 194 -32.55 29.82 -3.45
N CYS A 195 -31.87 28.92 -2.73
CA CYS A 195 -32.26 27.51 -2.60
C CYS A 195 -33.37 27.27 -1.56
N SER A 196 -33.75 28.28 -0.77
CA SER A 196 -34.90 28.18 0.16
C SER A 196 -36.25 28.32 -0.54
N LEU A 197 -36.26 28.91 -1.74
CA LEU A 197 -37.46 29.09 -2.54
C LEU A 197 -37.98 27.72 -3.02
N PRO A 198 -39.30 27.42 -2.87
CA PRO A 198 -39.87 26.12 -3.26
C PRO A 198 -39.62 25.75 -4.73
N GLU A 199 -39.55 26.75 -5.61
CA GLU A 199 -39.28 26.59 -7.05
C GLU A 199 -37.84 26.13 -7.37
N ASN A 200 -36.89 26.39 -6.47
CA ASN A 200 -35.47 26.14 -6.69
C ASN A 200 -34.92 24.92 -5.95
N GLN A 201 -35.75 24.16 -5.23
CA GLN A 201 -35.28 23.07 -4.38
C GLN A 201 -34.44 22.02 -5.14
N HIS A 202 -34.80 21.72 -6.39
CA HIS A 202 -34.07 20.77 -7.24
C HIS A 202 -33.22 21.46 -8.33
N PHE A 203 -32.99 22.76 -8.20
CA PHE A 203 -32.22 23.52 -9.18
C PHE A 203 -30.74 23.16 -9.10
N TYR A 204 -30.12 22.97 -10.27
CA TYR A 204 -28.68 22.72 -10.39
C TYR A 204 -27.92 24.03 -10.60
N VAL A 205 -27.13 24.42 -9.61
CA VAL A 205 -26.34 25.66 -9.63
C VAL A 205 -24.99 25.39 -10.31
N GLU A 206 -24.81 25.94 -11.51
CA GLU A 206 -23.52 25.91 -12.22
C GLU A 206 -22.69 27.18 -11.97
N ASN A 207 -23.35 28.34 -12.00
CA ASN A 207 -22.67 29.64 -11.94
C ASN A 207 -22.76 30.26 -10.54
N TYR A 208 -21.67 30.14 -9.78
CA TYR A 208 -21.54 30.73 -8.45
C TYR A 208 -20.12 31.23 -8.20
N THR A 209 -20.01 32.22 -7.32
CA THR A 209 -18.74 32.69 -6.78
C THR A 209 -18.72 32.46 -5.27
N CYS A 210 -17.57 32.11 -4.70
CA CYS A 210 -17.48 31.97 -3.25
C CYS A 210 -17.44 33.38 -2.62
N GLY A 211 -18.37 33.68 -1.72
CA GLY A 211 -18.43 34.95 -1.01
C GLY A 211 -17.29 35.10 0.00
N ASN A 212 -16.77 34.00 0.54
CA ASN A 212 -15.66 34.03 1.49
C ASN A 212 -14.29 33.99 0.77
N THR A 213 -13.71 35.15 0.49
CA THR A 213 -12.43 35.26 -0.23
C THR A 213 -11.20 35.02 0.66
N SER A 214 -11.33 35.14 1.98
CA SER A 214 -10.22 34.96 2.93
C SER A 214 -9.70 33.51 3.01
N ASN A 215 -10.51 32.54 2.57
CA ASN A 215 -10.27 31.10 2.73
C ASN A 215 -10.00 30.39 1.38
N SER A 216 -9.35 31.06 0.43
CA SER A 216 -9.12 30.52 -0.93
C SER A 216 -8.48 29.13 -0.96
N SER A 217 -7.49 28.86 -0.08
CA SER A 217 -6.85 27.54 0.02
C SER A 217 -7.80 26.45 0.53
N LEU A 218 -8.65 26.78 1.50
CA LEU A 218 -9.67 25.85 2.01
C LEU A 218 -10.75 25.58 0.96
N ILE A 219 -11.15 26.59 0.19
CA ILE A 219 -12.10 26.45 -0.91
C ILE A 219 -11.53 25.55 -2.00
N PHE A 220 -10.25 25.74 -2.37
CA PHE A 220 -9.54 24.88 -3.30
C PHE A 220 -9.54 23.43 -2.82
N GLU A 221 -9.16 23.18 -1.57
CA GLU A 221 -9.20 21.85 -0.95
C GLU A 221 -10.61 21.27 -0.88
N GLY A 222 -11.62 22.13 -0.69
CA GLY A 222 -13.03 21.79 -0.69
C GLY A 222 -13.52 21.16 -2.00
N ARG A 223 -12.78 21.31 -3.10
CA ARG A 223 -13.08 20.71 -4.42
C ARG A 223 -12.37 19.38 -4.65
N LEU A 224 -11.50 18.95 -3.74
CA LEU A 224 -10.63 17.78 -3.87
C LEU A 224 -11.10 16.62 -2.97
N SER A 225 -12.41 16.28 -3.03
CA SER A 225 -12.97 15.20 -2.19
C SER A 225 -12.68 13.80 -2.72
N PHE A 226 -12.86 13.55 -4.03
CA PHE A 226 -12.85 12.20 -4.58
C PHE A 226 -11.48 11.78 -5.12
N PHE A 227 -10.87 10.67 -4.69
CA PHE A 227 -11.10 9.92 -3.46
C PHE A 227 -10.08 10.33 -2.39
N SER A 228 -10.25 9.84 -1.16
CA SER A 228 -9.44 10.32 -0.05
C SER A 228 -7.99 9.82 -0.09
N GLY A 229 -7.04 10.75 -0.10
CA GLY A 229 -5.61 10.44 -0.01
C GLY A 229 -5.17 9.86 1.33
N HIS A 230 -5.83 10.22 2.44
CA HIS A 230 -5.54 9.59 3.73
C HIS A 230 -5.94 8.12 3.73
N SER A 231 -7.10 7.83 3.14
CA SER A 231 -7.62 6.47 3.01
C SER A 231 -6.72 5.61 2.11
N SER A 232 -6.40 6.11 0.91
CA SER A 232 -5.59 5.35 -0.06
C SER A 232 -4.16 5.10 0.40
N LEU A 233 -3.48 6.11 0.96
CA LEU A 233 -2.08 5.98 1.40
C LEU A 233 -1.95 5.09 2.63
N SER A 234 -2.81 5.28 3.64
CA SER A 234 -2.75 4.46 4.85
C SER A 234 -3.05 2.99 4.54
N MET A 235 -4.00 2.72 3.65
CA MET A 235 -4.33 1.36 3.23
C MET A 235 -3.23 0.75 2.37
N CYS A 236 -2.63 1.51 1.45
CA CYS A 236 -1.48 1.05 0.66
C CYS A 236 -0.31 0.63 1.56
N ALA A 237 0.05 1.48 2.54
CA ALA A 237 1.08 1.15 3.52
C ALA A 237 0.73 -0.08 4.35
N ALA A 238 -0.52 -0.20 4.80
CA ALA A 238 -0.97 -1.33 5.60
C ALA A 238 -0.93 -2.65 4.83
N VAL A 239 -1.48 -2.68 3.61
CA VAL A 239 -1.53 -3.89 2.77
C VAL A 239 -0.13 -4.30 2.33
N PHE A 240 0.73 -3.36 1.92
CA PHE A 240 2.11 -3.70 1.56
C PHE A 240 2.86 -4.31 2.75
N THR A 241 2.70 -3.73 3.95
CA THR A 241 3.28 -4.26 5.19
C THR A 241 2.70 -5.64 5.52
N ALA A 242 1.40 -5.83 5.38
CA ALA A 242 0.74 -7.11 5.64
C ALA A 242 1.23 -8.21 4.69
N LEU A 243 1.39 -7.91 3.41
CA LEU A 243 1.97 -8.82 2.41
C LEU A 243 3.42 -9.18 2.74
N TYR A 244 4.22 -8.19 3.13
CA TYR A 244 5.59 -8.41 3.57
C TYR A 244 5.63 -9.34 4.80
N LEU A 245 4.84 -9.04 5.85
CA LEU A 245 4.72 -9.87 7.05
C LEU A 245 4.33 -11.32 6.70
N HIS A 246 3.35 -11.49 5.81
CA HIS A 246 2.88 -12.81 5.39
C HIS A 246 3.94 -13.61 4.65
N CYS A 247 4.58 -13.00 3.64
CA CYS A 247 5.42 -13.74 2.70
C CYS A 247 6.85 -13.89 3.23
N ARG A 248 7.33 -12.92 4.02
CA ARG A 248 8.72 -12.89 4.48
C ARG A 248 8.87 -13.44 5.89
N LEU A 249 7.98 -13.08 6.82
CA LEU A 249 8.16 -13.37 8.23
C LEU A 249 7.39 -14.60 8.73
N LYS A 250 6.18 -14.86 8.22
CA LYS A 250 5.39 -16.05 8.59
C LYS A 250 6.16 -17.38 8.46
N PRO A 251 6.98 -17.63 7.41
CA PRO A 251 7.71 -18.90 7.30
C PRO A 251 8.79 -19.11 8.36
N LEU A 252 9.21 -18.05 9.06
CA LEU A 252 10.30 -18.07 10.04
C LEU A 252 9.80 -18.21 11.46
N ILE A 253 8.57 -17.75 11.71
CA ILE A 253 8.02 -17.63 13.05
C ILE A 253 7.15 -18.85 13.32
N ASN A 254 7.55 -19.66 14.31
CA ASN A 254 6.78 -20.83 14.73
C ASN A 254 5.46 -20.48 15.45
N TYR A 255 5.23 -19.20 15.77
CA TYR A 255 4.00 -18.72 16.38
C TYR A 255 2.94 -18.41 15.33
N VAL A 256 1.94 -19.30 15.25
CA VAL A 256 0.84 -19.24 14.28
C VAL A 256 0.05 -17.92 14.34
N VAL A 257 -0.05 -17.30 15.52
CA VAL A 257 -0.98 -16.18 15.78
C VAL A 257 -0.33 -14.79 15.64
N VAL A 258 0.99 -14.68 15.83
CA VAL A 258 1.68 -13.37 15.92
C VAL A 258 1.57 -12.56 14.62
N ILE A 259 1.84 -13.20 13.48
CA ILE A 259 1.79 -12.52 12.18
C ILE A 259 0.36 -12.05 11.82
N PRO A 260 -0.69 -12.90 11.91
CA PRO A 260 -2.06 -12.44 11.72
C PRO A 260 -2.46 -11.28 12.63
N LEU A 261 -2.07 -11.29 13.92
CA LEU A 261 -2.37 -10.18 14.83
C LEU A 261 -1.70 -8.88 14.39
N LEU A 262 -0.42 -8.91 14.00
CA LEU A 262 0.28 -7.73 13.49
C LEU A 262 -0.39 -7.19 12.22
N GLN A 263 -0.83 -8.06 11.32
CA GLN A 263 -1.56 -7.68 10.11
C GLN A 263 -2.89 -6.99 10.46
N ILE A 264 -3.66 -7.58 11.38
CA ILE A 264 -4.93 -7.01 11.86
C ILE A 264 -4.67 -5.64 12.50
N CYS A 265 -3.65 -5.48 13.34
CA CYS A 265 -3.32 -4.21 13.97
C CYS A 265 -2.98 -3.11 12.95
N VAL A 266 -2.14 -3.43 11.97
CA VAL A 266 -1.73 -2.49 10.92
C VAL A 266 -2.93 -2.11 10.04
N LEU A 267 -3.74 -3.08 9.60
CA LEU A 267 -4.95 -2.82 8.83
C LEU A 267 -5.98 -2.00 9.63
N SER A 268 -6.19 -2.32 10.91
CA SER A 268 -7.12 -1.60 11.79
C SER A 268 -6.69 -0.14 12.00
N THR A 269 -5.38 0.13 12.07
CA THR A 269 -4.86 1.49 12.17
C THR A 269 -5.14 2.28 10.89
N ALA A 270 -4.95 1.69 9.71
CA ALA A 270 -5.33 2.32 8.44
C ALA A 270 -6.84 2.57 8.34
N MET A 271 -7.67 1.62 8.77
CA MET A 271 -9.13 1.79 8.86
C MET A 271 -9.51 2.95 9.78
N PHE A 272 -8.87 3.04 10.95
CA PHE A 272 -9.10 4.14 11.88
C PHE A 272 -8.78 5.51 11.25
N ILE A 273 -7.62 5.63 10.58
CA ILE A 273 -7.23 6.85 9.84
C ILE A 273 -8.31 7.19 8.80
N ALA A 274 -8.75 6.21 8.01
CA ALA A 274 -9.80 6.37 7.02
C ALA A 274 -11.14 6.85 7.63
N TYR A 275 -11.58 6.25 8.73
CA TYR A 275 -12.81 6.64 9.43
C TYR A 275 -12.78 8.03 10.03
N THR A 276 -11.61 8.51 10.49
CA THR A 276 -11.50 9.90 10.97
C THR A 276 -11.92 10.90 9.90
N ARG A 277 -11.70 10.61 8.62
CA ARG A 277 -12.08 11.50 7.51
C ARG A 277 -13.59 11.66 7.33
N ILE A 278 -14.36 10.62 7.67
CA ILE A 278 -15.83 10.68 7.69
C ILE A 278 -16.27 11.51 8.90
N ARG A 279 -15.74 11.17 10.08
CA ARG A 279 -16.06 11.86 11.34
C ARG A 279 -15.78 13.36 11.28
N ASP A 280 -14.68 13.74 10.63
CA ASP A 280 -14.22 15.12 10.49
C ASP A 280 -14.89 15.84 9.30
N ASN A 281 -15.91 15.25 8.66
CA ASN A 281 -16.62 15.81 7.49
C ASN A 281 -15.70 16.15 6.30
N LEU A 282 -14.53 15.50 6.18
CA LEU A 282 -13.55 15.81 5.14
C LEU A 282 -13.83 15.08 3.83
N HIS A 283 -14.52 13.94 3.89
CA HIS A 283 -14.79 13.08 2.75
C HIS A 283 -16.12 12.34 2.90
N HIS A 284 -16.73 11.99 1.77
CA HIS A 284 -17.87 11.08 1.76
C HIS A 284 -17.42 9.64 2.03
N TRP A 285 -18.31 8.79 2.55
CA TRP A 285 -18.00 7.37 2.77
C TRP A 285 -17.54 6.67 1.48
N SER A 286 -18.10 7.04 0.32
CA SER A 286 -17.71 6.51 -1.00
C SER A 286 -16.27 6.86 -1.35
N ASP A 287 -15.86 8.08 -1.02
CA ASP A 287 -14.50 8.59 -1.28
C ASP A 287 -13.48 7.84 -0.40
N ILE A 288 -13.92 7.37 0.77
CA ILE A 288 -13.11 6.55 1.66
C ILE A 288 -12.97 5.13 1.14
N PHE A 289 -14.10 4.51 0.77
CA PHE A 289 -14.12 3.15 0.25
C PHE A 289 -13.27 2.98 -1.01
N VAL A 290 -13.44 3.87 -2.01
CA VAL A 290 -12.64 3.85 -3.24
C VAL A 290 -11.16 4.11 -2.95
N GLY A 291 -10.87 4.99 -1.98
CA GLY A 291 -9.50 5.21 -1.52
C GLY A 291 -8.86 3.95 -0.98
N MET A 292 -9.52 3.25 -0.05
CA MET A 292 -9.02 1.98 0.50
C MET A 292 -8.84 0.94 -0.59
N ALA A 293 -9.84 0.75 -1.47
CA ALA A 293 -9.79 -0.22 -2.55
C ALA A 293 -8.62 0.04 -3.50
N THR A 294 -8.38 1.30 -3.87
CA THR A 294 -7.27 1.69 -4.74
C THR A 294 -5.92 1.45 -4.06
N GLY A 295 -5.77 1.88 -2.81
CA GLY A 295 -4.54 1.66 -2.03
C GLY A 295 -4.20 0.18 -1.88
N SER A 296 -5.19 -0.65 -1.53
CA SER A 296 -5.06 -2.11 -1.47
C SER A 296 -4.66 -2.72 -2.81
N SER A 297 -5.30 -2.29 -3.90
CA SER A 297 -5.04 -2.81 -5.25
C SER A 297 -3.62 -2.49 -5.71
N VAL A 298 -3.17 -1.24 -5.52
CA VAL A 298 -1.80 -0.83 -5.85
C VAL A 298 -0.78 -1.60 -5.02
N ALA A 299 -0.96 -1.68 -3.71
CA ALA A 299 -0.05 -2.43 -2.83
C ALA A 299 0.03 -3.91 -3.20
N THR A 300 -1.11 -4.52 -3.53
CA THR A 300 -1.17 -5.92 -3.96
C THR A 300 -0.48 -6.13 -5.30
N PHE A 301 -0.72 -5.26 -6.29
CA PHE A 301 -0.07 -5.32 -7.59
C PHE A 301 1.45 -5.17 -7.47
N VAL A 302 1.92 -4.17 -6.71
CA VAL A 302 3.36 -3.97 -6.50
C VAL A 302 3.94 -5.16 -5.72
N GLY A 303 3.31 -5.60 -4.64
CA GLY A 303 3.81 -6.69 -3.81
C GLY A 303 3.86 -8.04 -4.53
N LEU A 304 2.78 -8.45 -5.18
CA LEU A 304 2.69 -9.77 -5.82
C LEU A 304 3.37 -9.79 -7.19
N THR A 305 3.20 -8.76 -8.01
CA THR A 305 3.67 -8.75 -9.41
C THR A 305 5.06 -8.14 -9.56
N ILE A 306 5.32 -6.99 -8.93
CA ILE A 306 6.58 -6.24 -9.12
C ILE A 306 7.67 -6.70 -8.14
N VAL A 307 7.31 -7.02 -6.89
CA VAL A 307 8.22 -7.55 -5.86
C VAL A 307 8.24 -9.08 -5.84
N GLY A 308 7.22 -9.74 -6.39
CA GLY A 308 7.20 -11.20 -6.52
C GLY A 308 6.92 -11.94 -5.20
N PHE A 309 6.16 -11.33 -4.28
CA PHE A 309 5.71 -12.02 -3.07
C PHE A 309 4.84 -13.24 -3.43
N LYS A 310 5.20 -14.40 -2.87
CA LYS A 310 4.45 -15.66 -3.07
C LYS A 310 3.60 -15.95 -1.83
N LEU A 311 2.29 -15.95 -2.03
CA LEU A 311 1.33 -16.41 -1.02
C LEU A 311 1.38 -17.95 -1.00
N ASN A 312 2.00 -18.53 0.02
CA ASN A 312 2.10 -19.98 0.14
C ASN A 312 0.81 -20.53 0.78
N THR A 313 -0.11 -21.01 -0.05
CA THR A 313 -1.37 -21.65 0.38
C THR A 313 -1.18 -23.10 0.80
N HIS A 314 -0.23 -23.82 0.21
CA HIS A 314 -0.03 -25.26 0.41
C HIS A 314 0.41 -25.66 1.83
N THR A 315 1.11 -24.78 2.55
CA THR A 315 1.63 -25.10 3.90
C THR A 315 0.53 -25.25 4.94
N PHE A 316 -0.64 -24.62 4.71
CA PHE A 316 -1.79 -24.78 5.61
C PHE A 316 -2.48 -26.13 5.40
N GLU A 317 -2.73 -26.52 4.15
CA GLU A 317 -3.33 -27.80 3.80
C GLU A 317 -2.46 -28.99 4.24
N GLU A 318 -1.14 -28.92 4.04
CA GLU A 318 -0.22 -29.95 4.55
C GLU A 318 -0.23 -30.05 6.07
N SER A 319 -0.31 -28.92 6.79
CA SER A 319 -0.33 -28.93 8.26
C SER A 319 -1.63 -29.53 8.84
N ILE A 320 -2.75 -29.37 8.12
CA ILE A 320 -4.04 -30.01 8.46
C ILE A 320 -3.97 -31.49 8.12
N SER A 321 -3.52 -31.83 6.91
CA SER A 321 -3.40 -33.22 6.43
C SER A 321 -2.48 -34.06 7.32
N LEU A 322 -1.34 -33.53 7.77
CA LEU A 322 -0.43 -34.21 8.72
C LEU A 322 -1.07 -34.40 10.11
N LYS A 323 -1.96 -33.50 10.54
CA LYS A 323 -2.73 -33.65 11.79
C LYS A 323 -3.92 -34.60 11.65
N GLU A 324 -4.48 -34.77 10.46
CA GLU A 324 -5.48 -35.79 10.15
C GLU A 324 -4.83 -37.18 10.08
N GLY A 325 -3.70 -37.30 9.37
CA GLY A 325 -2.95 -38.56 9.22
C GLY A 325 -2.45 -39.14 10.54
N ARG A 326 -2.05 -38.31 11.51
CA ARG A 326 -1.68 -38.77 12.86
C ARG A 326 -2.86 -39.19 13.74
N ARG A 327 -4.09 -38.75 13.43
CA ARG A 327 -5.30 -39.18 14.17
C ARG A 327 -5.84 -40.53 13.68
N ASN A 328 -5.44 -40.96 12.48
CA ASN A 328 -5.98 -42.15 11.82
C ASN A 328 -5.07 -43.40 11.94
N VAL A 329 -4.19 -43.47 12.94
CA VAL A 329 -3.46 -44.71 13.26
C VAL A 329 -4.10 -45.34 14.50
N PRO A 330 -5.00 -46.34 14.36
CA PRO A 330 -5.35 -47.19 15.48
C PRO A 330 -4.12 -48.01 15.83
N SER A 331 -3.68 -47.94 17.08
CA SER A 331 -2.73 -48.88 17.66
C SER A 331 -3.41 -50.26 17.75
N GLY A 332 -3.23 -51.08 16.71
CA GLY A 332 -3.61 -52.49 16.66
C GLY A 332 -2.38 -53.37 16.75
#